data_AF-A0A2I0QE77-F1
#
_entry.id   AF-A0A2I0QE77-F1
#
_cell.length_a   1.000
_cell.length_b   1.000
_cell.length_c   1.000
_cell.angle_alpha   90.00
_cell.angle_beta   90.00
_cell.angle_gamma   90.00
#
_symmetry.space_group_name_H-M   'P 1'
#
loop_
_entity.id
_entity.type
_entity.pdbx_description
1 polymer ?
#
loop_
_entity_poly.entity_id
_entity_poly.type
_entity_poly.pdbx_seq_one_letter_code
_entity_poly.pdbx_strand_id
1 'polypeptide(L)'
;MTFDEKIDDIARGFMLGLIAGVTIGILTLIYMFFTGEWFVFRRLLPGALTLCISSGIIGAIVGVLYAVLFDKLPGKTAIIKAVFLVVSPVLVIKLFSFVLIMAVPLLAEEVETSFNLLIMNFIFDILFAVFYGLLLGTLWESNIQKLSRNEFCEDEIIDLSD
;
A
#
# COMPACT_ATOMS: atom_id res chain seq x y z
N MET A 1 -18.89 17.79 -7.36
CA MET A 1 -18.33 17.24 -6.12
C MET A 1 -18.49 18.27 -5.02
N THR A 2 -19.40 18.01 -4.09
CA THR A 2 -19.62 18.85 -2.92
C THR A 2 -18.44 18.71 -1.93
N PHE A 3 -18.30 19.62 -0.98
CA PHE A 3 -17.21 19.57 0.01
C PHE A 3 -17.32 18.32 0.91
N ASP A 4 -18.55 17.90 1.21
CA ASP A 4 -18.85 16.74 2.05
C ASP A 4 -18.46 15.42 1.35
N GLU A 5 -18.74 15.29 0.05
CA GLU A 5 -18.30 14.13 -0.76
C GLU A 5 -16.78 13.95 -0.76
N LYS A 6 -16.01 15.04 -0.77
CA LYS A 6 -14.54 14.96 -0.71
C LYS A 6 -14.03 14.48 0.64
N ILE A 7 -14.69 14.87 1.73
CA ILE A 7 -14.31 14.42 3.08
C ILE A 7 -14.58 12.94 3.23
N ASP A 8 -15.72 12.46 2.73
CA ASP A 8 -16.07 11.04 2.74
C ASP A 8 -15.08 10.20 1.93
N ASP A 9 -14.66 10.66 0.75
CA ASP A 9 -13.68 9.95 -0.06
C ASP A 9 -12.28 9.94 0.59
N ILE A 10 -11.89 11.01 1.28
CA ILE A 10 -10.65 11.03 2.07
C ILE A 10 -10.73 10.05 3.25
N ALA A 11 -11.86 10.01 3.97
CA ALA A 11 -12.07 9.09 5.08
C ALA A 11 -12.08 7.63 4.61
N ARG A 12 -12.69 7.35 3.45
CA ARG A 12 -12.64 6.03 2.79
C ARG A 12 -11.21 5.69 2.39
N GLY A 13 -10.48 6.61 1.76
CA GLY A 13 -9.07 6.45 1.40
C GLY A 13 -8.23 6.09 2.62
N PHE A 14 -8.39 6.83 3.71
CA PHE A 14 -7.73 6.55 4.98
C PHE A 14 -8.03 5.13 5.51
N MET A 15 -9.31 4.74 5.58
CA MET A 15 -9.71 3.42 6.07
C MET A 15 -9.19 2.28 5.21
N LEU A 16 -9.33 2.37 3.88
CA LEU A 16 -8.86 1.32 2.96
C LEU A 16 -7.33 1.23 2.94
N GLY A 17 -6.65 2.37 3.01
CA GLY A 17 -5.20 2.43 3.15
C GLY A 17 -4.71 1.80 4.45
N LEU A 18 -5.39 2.06 5.57
CA LEU A 18 -5.07 1.46 6.86
C LEU A 18 -5.26 -0.06 6.83
N ILE A 19 -6.37 -0.56 6.27
CA ILE A 19 -6.63 -1.99 6.11
C ILE A 19 -5.55 -2.63 5.24
N ALA A 20 -5.18 -2.00 4.12
CA ALA A 20 -4.13 -2.52 3.26
C ALA A 20 -2.76 -2.56 3.96
N GLY A 21 -2.41 -1.50 4.69
CA GLY A 21 -1.16 -1.40 5.43
C GLY A 21 -1.03 -2.42 6.57
N VAL A 22 -2.12 -2.62 7.32
CA VAL A 22 -2.17 -3.65 8.37
C VAL A 22 -2.11 -5.05 7.77
N THR A 23 -2.81 -5.30 6.66
CA THR A 23 -2.80 -6.60 5.97
C THR A 23 -1.39 -6.98 5.51
N ILE A 24 -0.66 -6.05 4.90
CA ILE A 24 0.74 -6.28 4.52
C ILE A 24 1.62 -6.52 5.75
N GLY A 25 1.46 -5.71 6.81
CA GLY A 25 2.19 -5.92 8.07
C GLY A 25 1.99 -7.32 8.65
N ILE A 26 0.73 -7.79 8.71
CA ILE A 26 0.40 -9.15 9.18
C ILE A 26 1.00 -10.21 8.27
N LEU A 27 0.93 -10.06 6.93
CA LEU A 27 1.53 -11.00 5.99
C LEU A 27 3.05 -11.08 6.16
N THR A 28 3.73 -9.96 6.41
CA THR A 28 5.16 -9.93 6.72
C THR A 28 5.46 -10.67 8.02
N LEU A 29 4.62 -10.53 9.06
CA LEU A 29 4.78 -11.28 10.31
C LEU A 29 4.59 -12.79 10.10
N ILE A 30 3.60 -13.18 9.31
CA ILE A 30 3.36 -14.59 8.98
C ILE A 30 4.55 -15.16 8.22
N TYR A 31 5.09 -14.42 7.24
CA TYR A 31 6.28 -14.83 6.51
C TYR A 31 7.48 -15.06 7.45
N MET A 32 7.77 -14.11 8.35
CA MET A 32 8.83 -14.24 9.35
C MET A 32 8.62 -15.40 10.32
N PHE A 33 7.38 -15.74 10.62
CA PHE A 33 7.04 -16.89 11.46
C PHE A 33 7.38 -18.22 10.78
N PHE A 34 7.10 -18.35 9.48
CA PHE A 34 7.34 -19.58 8.72
C PHE A 34 8.80 -19.80 8.34
N THR A 35 9.62 -18.75 8.24
CA THR A 35 11.06 -18.87 7.92
C THR A 35 11.92 -19.33 9.10
N GLY A 36 11.35 -19.55 10.28
CA GLY A 36 12.04 -20.20 11.40
C GLY A 36 12.90 -19.27 12.27
N GLU A 37 12.81 -17.94 12.10
CA GLU A 37 13.47 -16.96 12.97
C GLU A 37 12.78 -16.80 14.35
N TRP A 38 12.29 -17.91 14.91
CA TRP A 38 11.50 -17.96 16.15
C TRP A 38 12.26 -17.43 17.38
N PHE A 39 13.60 -17.56 17.39
CA PHE A 39 14.46 -17.00 18.44
C PHE A 39 14.56 -15.47 18.39
N VAL A 40 14.40 -14.87 17.21
CA VAL A 40 14.38 -13.43 17.02
C VAL A 40 12.98 -12.89 17.33
N PHE A 41 11.92 -13.64 16.97
CA PHE A 41 10.51 -13.31 17.17
C PHE A 41 10.14 -13.01 18.64
N ARG A 42 10.72 -13.72 19.62
CA ARG A 42 10.43 -13.49 21.07
C ARG A 42 10.99 -12.17 21.61
N ARG A 43 12.09 -11.65 21.03
CA ARG A 43 12.63 -10.31 21.30
C ARG A 43 12.05 -9.25 20.36
N LEU A 44 11.61 -9.66 19.17
CA LEU A 44 11.02 -8.81 18.15
C LEU A 44 9.51 -8.65 18.30
N LEU A 45 8.80 -9.30 19.22
CA LEU A 45 7.35 -9.10 19.37
C LEU A 45 6.96 -7.60 19.47
N PRO A 46 7.70 -6.76 20.22
CA PRO A 46 7.49 -5.32 20.20
C PRO A 46 7.83 -4.68 18.84
N GLY A 47 8.88 -5.16 18.17
CA GLY A 47 9.28 -4.69 16.83
C GLY A 47 8.29 -5.08 15.72
N ALA A 48 7.69 -6.27 15.81
CA ALA A 48 6.66 -6.82 14.94
C ALA A 48 5.36 -6.02 15.04
N LEU A 49 4.94 -5.70 16.26
CA LEU A 49 3.82 -4.80 16.52
C LEU A 49 4.09 -3.39 16.01
N THR A 50 5.30 -2.88 16.24
CA THR A 50 5.72 -1.57 15.71
C THR A 50 5.67 -1.57 14.18
N LEU A 51 6.10 -2.66 13.54
CA LEU A 51 6.07 -2.81 12.09
C LEU A 51 4.63 -2.79 11.55
N CYS A 52 3.70 -3.53 12.17
CA CYS A 52 2.29 -3.51 11.79
C CYS A 52 1.62 -2.15 11.99
N ILE A 53 1.92 -1.46 13.09
CA ILE A 53 1.37 -0.12 13.36
C ILE A 53 1.94 0.88 12.35
N SER A 54 3.26 0.86 12.13
CA SER A 54 3.92 1.76 11.19
C SER A 54 3.46 1.50 9.75
N SER A 55 3.28 0.24 9.34
CA SER A 55 2.75 -0.11 8.02
C SER A 55 1.29 0.31 7.88
N GLY A 56 0.48 0.20 8.93
CA GLY A 56 -0.90 0.71 8.97
C GLY A 56 -0.96 2.24 8.80
N ILE A 57 -0.10 2.99 9.50
CA ILE A 57 -0.02 4.45 9.39
C ILE A 57 0.43 4.87 7.99
N ILE A 58 1.50 4.26 7.47
CA ILE A 58 1.97 4.52 6.10
C ILE A 58 0.86 4.18 5.11
N GLY A 59 0.18 3.05 5.30
CA GLY A 59 -0.92 2.65 4.44
C GLY A 59 -2.06 3.66 4.44
N ALA A 60 -2.43 4.19 5.61
CA ALA A 60 -3.46 5.22 5.74
C ALA A 60 -3.08 6.51 4.99
N ILE A 61 -1.82 6.95 5.08
CA ILE A 61 -1.31 8.11 4.33
C ILE A 61 -1.40 7.84 2.82
N VAL A 62 -0.96 6.67 2.38
CA VAL A 62 -1.02 6.28 0.96
C VAL A 62 -2.47 6.20 0.48
N GLY A 63 -3.39 5.72 1.30
CA GLY A 63 -4.82 5.67 0.99
C GLY A 63 -5.46 7.06 0.87
N VAL A 64 -5.09 8.01 1.73
CA VAL A 64 -5.50 9.42 1.58
C VAL A 64 -4.93 10.02 0.29
N LEU A 65 -3.65 9.81 0.01
CA LEU A 65 -3.03 10.26 -1.24
C LEU A 65 -3.73 9.66 -2.46
N TYR A 66 -4.10 8.39 -2.38
CA TYR A 66 -4.82 7.68 -3.43
C TYR A 66 -6.21 8.29 -3.67
N ALA A 67 -6.98 8.56 -2.62
CA ALA A 67 -8.29 9.23 -2.74
C ALA A 67 -8.16 10.63 -3.35
N VAL A 68 -7.19 11.43 -2.89
CA VAL A 68 -6.98 12.80 -3.39
C VAL A 68 -6.53 12.84 -4.85
N LEU A 69 -5.74 11.84 -5.27
CA LEU A 69 -5.15 11.79 -6.61
C LEU A 69 -5.89 10.88 -7.58
N PHE A 70 -6.95 10.18 -7.15
CA PHE A 70 -7.59 9.11 -7.92
C PHE A 70 -7.92 9.52 -9.37
N ASP A 71 -8.50 10.69 -9.58
CA ASP A 71 -8.87 11.19 -10.92
C ASP A 71 -7.68 11.65 -11.75
N LYS A 72 -6.55 11.95 -11.11
CA LYS A 72 -5.32 12.45 -11.74
C LYS A 72 -4.30 11.34 -12.01
N LEU A 73 -4.51 10.15 -11.44
CA LEU A 73 -3.60 9.03 -11.59
C LEU A 73 -3.76 8.35 -12.97
N PRO A 74 -2.65 7.97 -13.62
CA PRO A 74 -2.69 7.28 -14.90
C PRO A 74 -3.25 5.86 -14.73
N GLY A 75 -4.12 5.45 -15.66
CA GLY A 75 -4.71 4.11 -15.69
C GLY A 75 -6.22 4.14 -15.88
N LYS A 76 -6.77 3.06 -16.45
CA LYS A 76 -8.22 2.92 -16.66
C LYS A 76 -8.94 2.29 -15.46
N THR A 77 -8.28 1.37 -14.76
CA THR A 77 -8.86 0.67 -13.60
C THR A 77 -8.31 1.22 -12.30
N ALA A 78 -9.10 1.13 -11.21
CA ALA A 78 -8.67 1.53 -9.88
C ALA A 78 -7.39 0.78 -9.45
N ILE A 79 -7.32 -0.52 -9.76
CA ILE A 79 -6.14 -1.35 -9.50
C ILE A 79 -4.86 -0.77 -10.12
N ILE A 80 -4.88 -0.42 -11.42
CA ILE A 80 -3.70 0.10 -12.11
C ILE A 80 -3.26 1.44 -11.49
N LYS A 81 -4.22 2.31 -11.18
CA LYS A 81 -3.94 3.60 -10.54
C LYS A 81 -3.28 3.43 -9.17
N ALA A 82 -3.79 2.50 -8.36
CA ALA A 82 -3.26 2.20 -7.04
C ALA A 82 -1.84 1.60 -7.11
N VAL A 83 -1.61 0.65 -8.03
CA VAL A 83 -0.28 0.09 -8.26
C VAL A 83 0.70 1.17 -8.70
N PHE A 84 0.31 2.04 -9.63
CA PHE A 84 1.17 3.12 -10.09
C PHE A 84 1.58 4.08 -8.96
N LEU A 85 0.62 4.48 -8.12
CA LEU A 85 0.87 5.37 -6.99
C LEU A 85 1.90 4.81 -6.00
N VAL A 86 1.90 3.49 -5.79
CA VAL A 86 2.72 2.83 -4.76
C VAL A 86 4.07 2.40 -5.32
N VAL A 87 4.10 1.84 -6.53
CA VAL A 87 5.33 1.32 -7.14
C VAL A 87 6.26 2.44 -7.61
N SER A 88 5.71 3.54 -8.13
CA SER A 88 6.53 4.62 -8.71
C SER A 88 7.46 5.28 -7.67
N PRO A 89 6.99 5.66 -6.46
CA PRO A 89 7.87 6.18 -5.41
C PRO A 89 8.93 5.17 -4.97
N VAL A 90 8.58 3.88 -4.84
CA VAL A 90 9.52 2.83 -4.43
C VAL A 90 10.65 2.70 -5.44
N LEU A 91 10.32 2.67 -6.74
CA LEU A 91 11.32 2.64 -7.81
C LEU A 91 12.26 3.85 -7.75
N VAL A 92 11.71 5.06 -7.61
CA VAL A 92 12.52 6.30 -7.56
C VAL A 92 13.46 6.30 -6.37
N ILE A 93 12.98 5.99 -5.17
CA ILE A 93 13.79 5.97 -3.94
C ILE A 93 14.90 4.93 -4.05
N LYS A 94 14.59 3.73 -4.55
CA LYS A 94 15.57 2.64 -4.63
C LYS A 94 16.61 2.87 -5.71
N LEU A 95 16.21 3.38 -6.88
CA LEU A 95 17.16 3.77 -7.94
C LEU A 95 18.09 4.89 -7.46
N PHE A 96 17.54 5.90 -6.77
CA PHE A 96 18.36 6.96 -6.18
C PHE A 96 19.35 6.42 -5.14
N SER A 97 18.90 5.52 -4.27
CA SER A 97 19.76 4.87 -3.27
C SER A 97 20.88 4.06 -3.92
N PHE A 98 20.58 3.35 -5.02
CA PHE A 98 21.57 2.59 -5.78
C PHE A 98 22.64 3.50 -6.39
N VAL A 99 22.24 4.62 -6.98
CA VAL A 99 23.18 5.62 -7.53
C VAL A 99 24.07 6.19 -6.42
N LEU A 100 23.53 6.49 -5.24
CA LEU A 100 24.31 6.97 -4.11
C LEU A 100 25.35 5.95 -3.62
N ILE A 101 24.98 4.68 -3.50
CA ILE A 101 25.90 3.61 -3.08
C ILE A 101 27.05 3.48 -4.09
N MET A 102 26.74 3.50 -5.39
CA MET A 102 27.75 3.41 -6.45
C MET A 102 28.64 4.66 -6.54
N ALA A 103 28.13 5.84 -6.16
CA ALA A 103 28.85 7.10 -6.24
C ALA A 103 29.80 7.36 -5.04
N VAL A 104 29.62 6.66 -3.91
CA VAL A 104 30.39 6.90 -2.69
C VAL A 104 31.37 5.75 -2.44
N PRO A 105 32.67 5.89 -2.79
CA PRO A 105 33.66 4.82 -2.66
C PRO A 105 33.89 4.36 -1.21
N LEU A 106 33.66 5.23 -0.21
CA LEU A 106 33.69 4.88 1.21
C LEU A 106 32.57 3.93 1.65
N LEU A 107 31.43 3.93 0.96
CA LEU A 107 30.34 2.95 1.22
C LEU A 107 30.57 1.67 0.41
N ALA A 108 31.28 1.73 -0.71
CA ALA A 108 31.56 0.56 -1.55
C ALA A 108 32.48 -0.47 -0.88
N GLU A 109 33.39 -0.05 0.02
CA GLU A 109 34.29 -0.96 0.75
C GLU A 109 33.56 -1.83 1.80
N GLU A 110 32.51 -1.32 2.43
CA GLU A 110 31.69 -2.10 3.38
C GLU A 110 30.56 -2.88 2.69
N VAL A 111 30.20 -2.51 1.45
CA VAL A 111 29.12 -3.10 0.66
C VAL A 111 29.68 -4.20 -0.26
N GLU A 112 30.55 -5.06 0.26
CA GLU A 112 30.70 -6.43 -0.25
C GLU A 112 29.52 -7.33 0.17
N THR A 113 28.49 -6.78 0.82
CA THR A 113 27.15 -7.39 0.86
C THR A 113 26.74 -7.71 -0.56
N SER A 114 26.87 -9.00 -0.90
CA SER A 114 26.75 -9.54 -2.26
C SER A 114 25.69 -8.79 -3.07
N PHE A 115 26.10 -8.21 -4.19
CA PHE A 115 25.24 -7.49 -5.14
C PHE A 115 23.91 -8.22 -5.42
N ASN A 116 23.95 -9.56 -5.38
CA ASN A 116 22.80 -10.46 -5.45
C ASN A 116 21.74 -10.20 -4.36
N LEU A 117 22.15 -9.98 -3.11
CA LEU A 117 21.25 -9.72 -1.98
C LEU A 117 20.57 -8.34 -2.10
N LEU A 118 21.29 -7.35 -2.63
CA LEU A 118 20.74 -6.03 -2.92
C LEU A 118 19.69 -6.10 -4.05
N ILE A 119 19.95 -6.85 -5.11
CA ILE A 119 18.98 -7.10 -6.20
C ILE A 119 17.75 -7.84 -5.66
N MET A 120 17.94 -8.88 -4.85
CA MET A 120 16.83 -9.64 -4.27
C MET A 120 15.94 -8.77 -3.40
N ASN A 121 16.52 -7.91 -2.55
CA ASN A 121 15.76 -6.95 -1.75
C ASN A 121 14.98 -5.96 -2.61
N PHE A 122 15.60 -5.45 -3.68
CA PHE A 122 14.92 -4.57 -4.64
C PHE A 122 13.71 -5.25 -5.31
N ILE A 123 13.87 -6.51 -5.73
CA ILE A 123 12.76 -7.29 -6.31
C ILE A 123 11.64 -7.48 -5.28
N PHE A 124 11.98 -7.85 -4.04
CA PHE A 124 10.97 -8.02 -2.99
C PHE A 124 10.23 -6.72 -2.68
N ASP A 125 10.95 -5.58 -2.60
CA ASP A 125 10.33 -4.28 -2.36
C ASP A 125 9.32 -3.91 -3.46
N ILE A 126 9.65 -4.16 -4.73
CA ILE A 126 8.72 -3.95 -5.85
C ILE A 126 7.53 -4.89 -5.74
N LEU A 127 7.76 -6.17 -5.47
CA LEU A 127 6.68 -7.15 -5.32
C LEU A 127 5.72 -6.74 -4.21
N PHE A 128 6.23 -6.35 -3.03
CA PHE A 128 5.41 -5.84 -1.93
C PHE A 128 4.63 -4.59 -2.31
N ALA A 129 5.25 -3.65 -3.02
CA ALA A 129 4.59 -2.44 -3.51
C ALA A 129 3.44 -2.76 -4.49
N VAL A 130 3.66 -3.71 -5.40
CA VAL A 130 2.63 -4.21 -6.33
C VAL A 130 1.50 -4.86 -5.56
N PHE A 131 1.79 -5.79 -4.64
CA PHE A 131 0.78 -6.46 -3.82
C PHE A 131 -0.06 -5.47 -3.01
N TYR A 132 0.59 -4.47 -2.40
CA TYR A 132 -0.10 -3.41 -1.67
C TYR A 132 -1.03 -2.63 -2.61
N GLY A 133 -0.53 -2.19 -3.77
CA GLY A 133 -1.33 -1.45 -4.75
C GLY A 133 -2.50 -2.25 -5.29
N LEU A 134 -2.32 -3.55 -5.55
CA LEU A 134 -3.39 -4.46 -5.96
C LEU A 134 -4.47 -4.54 -4.88
N LEU A 135 -4.07 -4.73 -3.63
CA LEU A 135 -5.01 -4.85 -2.50
C LEU A 135 -5.81 -3.55 -2.31
N LEU A 136 -5.12 -2.40 -2.29
CA LEU A 136 -5.74 -1.08 -2.14
C LEU A 136 -6.73 -0.80 -3.29
N GLY A 137 -6.32 -1.04 -4.53
CA GLY A 137 -7.16 -0.82 -5.69
C GLY A 137 -8.39 -1.74 -5.73
N THR A 138 -8.23 -3.01 -5.34
CA THR A 138 -9.34 -3.98 -5.25
C THR A 138 -10.34 -3.57 -4.16
N LEU A 139 -9.85 -3.16 -2.98
CA LEU A 139 -10.70 -2.67 -1.91
C LEU A 139 -11.48 -1.42 -2.32
N TRP A 140 -10.82 -0.50 -3.04
CA TRP A 140 -11.44 0.72 -3.55
C TRP A 140 -12.53 0.42 -4.58
N GLU A 141 -12.24 -0.45 -5.56
CA GLU A 141 -13.19 -0.85 -6.59
C GLU A 141 -14.43 -1.55 -6.01
N SER A 142 -14.22 -2.45 -5.04
CA SER A 142 -15.32 -3.12 -4.33
C SER A 142 -16.20 -2.14 -3.55
N ASN A 143 -15.61 -1.08 -3.01
CA ASN A 143 -16.35 -0.06 -2.26
C ASN A 143 -17.20 0.82 -3.20
N ILE A 144 -16.65 1.24 -4.33
CA ILE A 144 -17.39 2.00 -5.36
C ILE A 144 -18.58 1.19 -5.89
N GLN A 145 -18.39 -0.09 -6.21
CA GLN A 145 -19.48 -0.95 -6.71
C GLN A 145 -20.62 -1.13 -5.69
N LYS A 146 -20.32 -1.11 -4.39
CA LYS A 146 -21.34 -1.16 -3.34
C LYS A 146 -22.15 0.13 -3.26
N LEU A 147 -21.49 1.28 -3.39
CA LEU A 147 -22.17 2.59 -3.39
C LEU A 147 -23.12 2.73 -4.58
N SER A 148 -22.65 2.40 -5.79
CA SER A 148 -23.50 2.48 -6.99
C SER A 148 -24.72 1.56 -6.94
N ARG A 149 -24.62 0.44 -6.19
CA ARG A 149 -25.72 -0.51 -6.04
C ARG A 149 -26.75 -0.06 -5.01
N ASN A 150 -26.33 0.67 -3.98
CA ASN A 150 -27.23 1.20 -2.96
C ASN A 150 -28.04 2.40 -3.48
N GLU A 151 -27.43 3.29 -4.26
CA GLU A 151 -28.16 4.40 -4.92
C GLU A 151 -29.27 3.87 -5.84
N PHE A 152 -28.98 2.84 -6.63
CA PHE A 152 -29.98 2.23 -7.53
C PHE A 152 -31.16 1.57 -6.80
N CYS A 153 -30.98 1.09 -5.57
CA CYS A 153 -32.05 0.48 -4.78
C CYS A 153 -32.88 1.51 -3.99
N GLU A 154 -32.33 2.66 -3.62
CA GLU A 154 -33.10 3.71 -2.96
C GLU A 154 -34.05 4.43 -3.93
N ASP A 155 -33.64 4.59 -5.20
CA ASP A 155 -34.49 5.20 -6.24
C ASP A 155 -35.69 4.29 -6.62
N GLU A 156 -35.55 2.96 -6.52
CA GLU A 156 -36.63 2.00 -6.87
C GLU A 156 -37.74 1.91 -5.81
N ILE A 157 -37.46 2.31 -4.55
CA ILE A 157 -38.43 2.22 -3.44
C ILE A 157 -39.37 3.44 -3.42
N ILE A 158 -38.98 4.56 -4.03
CA ILE A 158 -39.75 5.81 -4.04
C ILE A 158 -40.89 5.78 -5.08
N ASP A 159 -40.84 4.89 -6.07
CA ASP A 159 -41.79 4.85 -7.19
C ASP A 159 -42.97 3.85 -7.01
N LEU A 160 -43.14 3.28 -5.80
CA LEU A 160 -44.17 2.27 -5.49
C LEU A 160 -45.24 2.74 -4.49
N SER A 161 -45.32 4.05 -4.21
CA SER A 161 -46.27 4.61 -3.23
C SER A 161 -47.52 5.32 -3.81
N ASP A 162 -47.78 5.21 -5.13
CA ASP A 162 -49.00 5.73 -5.78
C ASP A 162 -50.02 4.64 -6.12
#